data_AF-A0A3M7PUJ4-F1
#
_entry.id   AF-A0A3M7PUJ4-F1
#
_cell.length_a   1.000
_cell.length_b   1.000
_cell.length_c   1.000
_cell.angle_alpha   90.00
_cell.angle_beta   90.00
_cell.angle_gamma   90.00
#
_symmetry.space_group_name_H-M   'P 1'
#
loop_
_entity.id
_entity.type
_entity.pdbx_description
1 polymer ?
#
loop_
_entity_poly.entity_id
_entity_poly.type
_entity_poly.pdbx_seq_one_letter_code
_entity_poly.pdbx_strand_id
1 'polypeptide(L)' 'MVSKQIGLFNARKFVLSPFNKIIEVMVQNGSLDEAVFDAVHCIYKWGNDFRRKYLNIGESMTSCCSDVKIIIVTATAI' A
#
# COMPACT_ATOMS: atom_id res chain seq x y z
N MET A 1 -13.96 11.98 -21.16
CA MET A 1 -13.93 10.62 -20.57
C MET A 1 -12.65 10.57 -19.75
N VAL A 2 -12.74 10.62 -18.42
CA VAL A 2 -11.54 10.62 -17.55
C VAL A 2 -11.15 9.15 -17.37
N SER A 3 -9.96 8.78 -17.84
CA SER A 3 -9.44 7.42 -17.69
C SER A 3 -9.07 7.18 -16.23
N LYS A 4 -9.67 6.16 -15.62
CA LYS A 4 -9.37 5.76 -14.25
C LYS A 4 -8.03 5.03 -14.20
N GLN A 5 -7.10 5.46 -13.36
CA GLN A 5 -5.76 4.87 -13.23
C GLN A 5 -5.62 4.11 -11.91
N ILE A 6 -5.36 2.80 -12.01
CA ILE A 6 -5.24 1.89 -10.86
C ILE A 6 -3.77 1.45 -10.72
N GLY A 7 -3.19 1.67 -9.55
CA GLY A 7 -1.85 1.20 -9.20
C GLY A 7 -1.88 -0.13 -8.44
N LEU A 8 -1.09 -1.10 -8.88
CA LEU A 8 -0.89 -2.37 -8.17
C LEU A 8 0.49 -2.37 -7.50
N PHE A 9 0.52 -2.50 -6.19
CA PHE A 9 1.74 -2.41 -5.39
C PHE A 9 1.90 -3.61 -4.47
N ASN A 10 3.16 -3.98 -4.20
CA ASN A 10 3.46 -4.97 -3.20
C ASN A 10 3.73 -4.27 -1.85
N ALA A 11 2.99 -4.65 -0.81
CA ALA A 11 3.11 -4.02 0.51
C ALA A 11 4.52 -4.17 1.12
N ARG A 12 5.24 -5.26 0.81
CA ARG A 12 6.63 -5.43 1.29
C ARG A 12 7.58 -4.42 0.68
N LYS A 13 7.38 -4.12 -0.60
CA LYS A 13 8.16 -3.10 -1.30
C LYS A 13 7.83 -1.70 -0.82
N PHE A 14 6.58 -1.44 -0.42
CA PHE A 14 6.16 -0.15 0.13
C PHE A 14 6.98 0.26 1.37
N VAL A 15 7.36 -0.69 2.23
CA VAL A 15 8.20 -0.40 3.42
C VAL A 15 9.62 0.05 3.05
N LEU A 16 10.08 -0.22 1.84
CA LEU A 16 11.43 0.12 1.39
C LEU A 16 11.44 1.54 0.81
N SER A 17 12.19 2.45 1.43
CA SER A 17 12.64 3.66 0.73
C SER A 17 13.59 3.21 -0.40
N PRO A 18 13.32 3.53 -1.69
CA PRO A 18 12.58 4.69 -2.17
C PRO A 18 11.15 4.42 -2.72
N PHE A 19 10.60 3.23 -2.58
CA PHE A 19 9.36 2.82 -3.26
C PHE A 19 8.13 3.61 -2.80
N ASN A 20 8.02 3.91 -1.51
CA ASN A 20 6.94 4.75 -0.97
C ASN A 20 6.96 6.17 -1.58
N LYS A 21 8.13 6.78 -1.76
CA LYS A 21 8.26 8.12 -2.36
C LYS A 21 7.77 8.17 -3.80
N ILE A 22 7.98 7.10 -4.57
CA ILE A 22 7.46 7.01 -5.93
C ILE A 22 5.92 7.06 -5.91
N ILE A 23 5.30 6.31 -5.00
CA ILE A 23 3.85 6.27 -4.85
C ILE A 23 3.32 7.63 -4.38
N GLU A 24 3.98 8.28 -3.42
CA GLU A 24 3.64 9.64 -2.98
C GLU A 24 3.63 10.64 -4.15
N VAL A 25 4.65 10.60 -5.01
CA VAL A 25 4.71 11.47 -6.21
C VAL A 25 3.56 11.17 -7.18
N MET A 26 3.21 9.89 -7.38
CA MET A 26 2.08 9.52 -8.24
C MET A 26 0.74 10.01 -7.68
N VAL A 27 0.54 9.90 -6.36
CA VAL A 27 -0.64 10.41 -5.66
C VAL A 27 -0.72 11.94 -5.78
N GLN A 28 0.37 12.66 -5.49
CA GLN A 28 0.43 14.12 -5.56
C GLN A 28 0.19 14.66 -6.97
N ASN A 29 0.61 13.93 -8.00
CA ASN A 29 0.36 14.30 -9.40
C ASN A 29 -1.05 13.95 -9.88
N GLY A 30 -1.93 13.39 -9.01
CA GLY A 30 -3.26 12.94 -9.39
C GLY A 30 -3.25 11.82 -10.43
N SER A 31 -2.15 11.06 -10.52
CA SER A 31 -1.98 9.97 -11.50
C SER A 31 -2.48 8.63 -10.98
N LEU A 32 -3.19 8.62 -9.85
CA LEU A 32 -3.73 7.42 -9.24
C LEU A 32 -5.11 7.72 -8.66
N ASP A 33 -6.11 6.92 -9.04
CA ASP A 33 -7.45 6.95 -8.44
C ASP A 33 -7.60 5.86 -7.37
N GLU A 34 -6.93 4.72 -7.58
CA GLU A 34 -6.98 3.57 -6.67
C GLU A 34 -5.59 2.93 -6.50
N ALA A 35 -5.25 2.60 -5.26
CA ALA A 35 -4.03 1.90 -4.89
C ALA A 35 -4.37 0.53 -4.30
N VAL A 36 -3.95 -0.54 -4.97
CA VAL A 36 -4.12 -1.91 -4.48
C VAL A 36 -2.79 -2.40 -3.90
N PHE A 37 -2.79 -2.79 -2.63
CA PHE A 37 -1.64 -3.38 -1.96
C PHE A 37 -1.83 -4.87 -1.75
N ASP A 38 -0.94 -5.66 -2.36
CA ASP A 38 -0.88 -7.11 -2.23
C ASP A 38 0.14 -7.55 -1.15
N ALA A 39 -0.04 -8.77 -0.64
CA ALA A 39 0.79 -9.44 0.37
C ALA A 39 0.82 -8.71 1.74
N VAL A 40 -0.30 -8.12 2.14
CA VAL A 40 -0.44 -7.34 3.38
C VAL A 40 -0.49 -8.21 4.64
N HIS A 41 -0.58 -9.53 4.54
CA HIS A 41 -0.58 -10.46 5.69
C HIS A 41 0.59 -10.27 6.67
N CYS A 42 1.68 -9.66 6.21
CA CYS A 42 2.88 -9.38 7.01
C CYS A 42 2.66 -8.37 8.16
N ILE A 43 1.51 -7.68 8.20
CA ILE A 43 1.16 -6.66 9.21
C ILE A 43 0.49 -7.26 10.44
N TYR A 44 -0.15 -8.43 10.30
CA TYR A 44 -0.93 -9.03 11.37
C TYR A 44 -0.01 -9.76 12.34
N LYS A 45 -0.04 -9.35 13.62
CA LYS A 45 0.87 -9.84 14.65
C LYS A 45 0.81 -11.36 14.88
N TRP A 46 -0.34 -11.97 14.58
CA TRP A 46 -0.55 -13.41 14.73
C TRP A 46 -0.45 -14.17 13.41
N GLY A 47 -0.12 -13.47 12.32
CA GLY A 47 0.13 -14.07 11.03
C GLY A 47 1.47 -14.81 11.00
N ASN A 48 1.53 -15.86 10.19
CA ASN A 48 2.70 -16.75 10.10
C ASN A 48 3.98 -16.06 9.55
N ASP A 49 3.89 -14.87 8.96
CA ASP A 49 5.04 -14.07 8.46
C ASP A 49 4.96 -12.61 8.96
N PHE A 50 4.69 -12.46 10.27
CA PHE A 50 4.67 -11.15 10.90
C PHE A 50 6.06 -10.48 10.88
N ARG A 51 6.10 -9.19 10.50
CA ARG A 51 7.32 -8.38 10.53
C ARG A 51 7.08 -7.13 11.36
N ARG A 52 7.81 -6.98 12.47
CA ARG A 52 7.69 -5.80 13.35
C ARG A 52 7.89 -4.46 12.61
N LYS A 53 8.74 -4.41 11.59
CA LYS A 53 8.94 -3.22 10.74
C LYS A 53 7.67 -2.77 9.99
N TYR A 54 6.65 -3.63 9.90
CA TYR A 54 5.44 -3.41 9.11
C TYR A 54 4.27 -2.97 10.00
N LEU A 55 4.47 -2.87 11.33
CA LEU A 55 3.41 -2.55 12.29
C LEU A 55 2.70 -1.23 11.95
N ASN A 56 3.46 -0.24 11.46
CA ASN A 56 2.95 1.10 11.15
C ASN A 56 2.71 1.30 9.64
N ILE A 57 2.70 0.22 8.84
CA ILE A 57 2.54 0.35 7.40
C ILE A 57 1.14 0.86 7.04
N GLY A 58 0.11 0.54 7.84
CA GLY A 58 -1.25 1.04 7.62
C GLY A 58 -1.34 2.56 7.75
N GLU A 59 -0.71 3.13 8.78
CA GLU A 59 -0.60 4.59 8.94
C GLU A 59 0.20 5.21 7.79
N SER A 60 1.30 4.56 7.39
CA SER A 60 2.14 5.03 6.28
C SER A 60 1.39 5.00 4.94
N MET A 61 0.60 3.95 4.66
CA MET A 61 -0.24 3.84 3.47
C MET A 61 -1.35 4.89 3.48
N THR A 62 -2.02 5.07 4.61
CA THR A 62 -3.11 6.04 4.75
C THR A 62 -2.61 7.48 4.60
N SER A 63 -1.43 7.78 5.14
CA SER A 63 -0.76 9.08 4.99
C SER A 63 -0.29 9.33 3.55
N CYS A 64 0.28 8.30 2.90
CA CYS A 64 0.78 8.37 1.52
C CYS A 64 -0.35 8.54 0.49
N CYS A 65 -1.50 7.90 0.73
CA CYS A 65 -2.60 7.79 -0.23
C CYS A 65 -3.89 8.43 0.31
N SER A 66 -3.83 9.59 0.97
CA SER A 66 -4.99 10.19 1.66
C SER A 66 -6.20 10.45 0.76
N ASP A 67 -5.96 10.81 -0.51
CA ASP A 67 -7.01 11.15 -1.50
C ASP A 67 -7.31 10.00 -2.47
N VAL A 68 -6.70 8.82 -2.24
CA VAL A 68 -6.75 7.67 -3.15
C VAL A 68 -7.42 6.50 -2.46
N LYS A 69 -8.33 5.82 -3.16
CA LYS A 69 -8.97 4.64 -2.60
C LYS A 69 -7.95 3.52 -2.42
N ILE A 70 -7.77 3.06 -1.18
CA ILE A 70 -6.88 1.94 -0.86
C ILE A 70 -7.66 0.63 -0.86
N ILE A 71 -7.14 -0.37 -1.56
CA ILE A 71 -7.64 -1.75 -1.55
C ILE A 71 -6.51 -2.65 -1.06
N ILE A 72 -6.79 -3.50 -0.08
CA ILE A 72 -5.82 -4.44 0.47
C ILE A 72 -6.23 -5.85 0.06
N VAL A 73 -5.29 -6.59 -0.52
CA VAL A 73 -5.49 -7.98 -0.90
C VAL A 73 -4.39 -8.84 -0.30
N THR A 74 -4.76 -10.05 0.10
CA THR A 74 -3.82 -11.08 0.53
C THR A 74 -4.43 -12.45 0.31
N ALA A 75 -3.58 -13.44 0.02
CA ALA A 75 -3.99 -14.84 -0.05
C ALA A 75 -4.27 -15.43 1.34
N THR A 76 -3.70 -14.87 2.41
CA THR A 76 -3.80 -15.40 3.76
C THR A 76 -4.27 -14.31 4.73
N ALA A 77 -5.55 -14.35 5.07
CA ALA A 77 -6.11 -13.62 6.21
C ALA A 77 -6.37 -14.67 7.30
N ILE A 78 -5.47 -14.73 8.28
CA ILE A 78 -5.61 -15.56 9.48
C ILE A 78 -5.71 -14.60 10.65
#